data_AF-A0A3Q2PDB2-F1
#
_entry.id   AF-A0A3Q2PDB2-F1
#
_cell.length_a   1.000
_cell.length_b   1.000
_cell.length_c   1.000
_cell.angle_alpha   90.00
_cell.angle_beta   90.00
_cell.angle_gamma   90.00
#
_symmetry.space_group_name_H-M   'P 1'
#
loop_
_entity.id
_entity.type
_entity.pdbx_description
1 polymer ?
#
loop_
_entity_poly.entity_id
_entity_poly.type
_entity_poly.pdbx_seq_one_letter_code
_entity_poly.pdbx_strand_id
1 'polypeptide(L)'
;MSSISSVILQATSCLCGGGGAMPLRQLQQELQERCRLSEGDFIYLIQGCPQRFLLVPEGHSYTVVGRTSLRLCTPYSRGGRCDGSCQQLHLCRFYVFGNCRFGKGRKLCKLSHDVWSDHNFRLLRECTLHELKENKLFLLLLQNDPQLLPEFIREDVPETVCSG
;
A
#
# COMPACT_ATOMS: atom_id res chain seq x y z
N MET A 1 23.79 -10.52 3.84
CA MET A 1 23.13 -9.21 3.70
C MET A 1 21.73 -9.44 3.18
N SER A 2 20.71 -8.81 3.75
CA SER A 2 19.33 -8.94 3.25
C SER A 2 19.24 -8.33 1.84
N SER A 3 18.46 -8.94 0.95
CA SER A 3 18.21 -8.35 -0.38
C SER A 3 17.48 -7.02 -0.25
N ILE A 4 17.67 -6.09 -1.20
CA ILE A 4 16.98 -4.80 -1.17
C ILE A 4 15.46 -4.96 -1.11
N SER A 5 14.90 -5.94 -1.82
CA SER A 5 13.47 -6.29 -1.77
C SER A 5 13.04 -6.71 -0.37
N SER A 6 13.85 -7.51 0.34
CA SER A 6 13.56 -7.90 1.72
C SER A 6 13.58 -6.70 2.65
N VAL A 7 14.55 -5.78 2.49
CA VAL A 7 14.62 -4.55 3.29
C VAL A 7 13.42 -3.63 3.01
N ILE A 8 13.02 -3.46 1.74
CA ILE A 8 11.83 -2.69 1.36
C ILE A 8 10.59 -3.28 2.03
N LEU A 9 10.40 -4.60 1.94
CA LEU A 9 9.28 -5.29 2.58
C LEU A 9 9.27 -5.08 4.09
N GLN A 10 10.42 -5.18 4.76
CA GLN A 10 10.53 -4.93 6.20
C GLN A 10 10.19 -3.48 6.56
N ALA A 11 10.71 -2.51 5.80
CA ALA A 11 10.40 -1.09 6.01
C ALA A 11 8.90 -0.81 5.83
N THR A 12 8.29 -1.32 4.76
CA THR A 12 6.84 -1.24 4.54
C THR A 12 6.06 -1.92 5.67
N SER A 13 6.53 -3.08 6.14
CA SER A 13 5.92 -3.84 7.24
C SER A 13 5.98 -3.06 8.56
N CYS A 14 7.09 -2.38 8.87
CA CYS A 14 7.24 -1.49 10.01
C CYS A 14 6.27 -0.31 9.91
N LEU A 15 6.24 0.39 8.77
CA LEU A 15 5.32 1.49 8.51
C LEU A 15 3.87 1.10 8.72
N CYS A 16 3.43 -0.03 8.16
CA CYS A 16 2.08 -0.54 8.38
C CYS A 16 1.81 -0.88 9.86
N GLY A 17 2.85 -1.25 10.64
CA GLY A 17 2.74 -1.45 12.09
C GLY A 17 2.53 -0.15 12.86
N GLY A 18 3.07 0.98 12.36
CA GLY A 18 2.90 2.32 12.90
C GLY A 18 1.65 3.07 12.41
N GLY A 19 0.70 2.38 11.77
CA GLY A 19 -0.49 3.05 11.21
C GLY A 19 -0.28 3.60 9.80
N GLY A 20 0.84 3.26 9.14
CA GLY A 20 1.15 3.63 7.76
C GLY A 20 2.24 4.69 7.61
N ALA A 21 2.59 5.34 8.70
CA ALA A 21 3.65 6.34 8.79
C ALA A 21 4.35 6.24 10.15
N MET A 22 5.59 6.71 10.25
CA MET A 22 6.29 6.89 11.53
C MET A 22 7.45 7.90 11.40
N PRO A 23 7.96 8.45 12.51
CA PRO A 23 9.16 9.28 12.50
C PRO A 23 10.35 8.57 11.82
N LEU A 24 11.12 9.31 11.03
CA LEU A 24 12.28 8.78 10.28
C LEU A 24 13.27 8.04 11.18
N ARG A 25 13.57 8.59 12.36
CA ARG A 25 14.48 7.98 13.33
C ARG A 25 13.95 6.66 13.88
N GLN A 26 12.63 6.55 14.07
CA GLN A 26 12.01 5.31 14.55
C GLN A 26 12.14 4.21 13.49
N LEU A 27 11.88 4.54 12.21
CA LEU A 27 12.03 3.57 11.12
C LEU A 27 13.50 3.11 10.99
N GLN A 28 14.45 4.03 11.12
CA GLN A 28 15.89 3.72 11.10
C GLN A 28 16.26 2.72 12.21
N GLN A 29 15.82 2.97 13.45
CA GLN A 29 16.07 2.08 14.59
C GLN A 29 15.47 0.69 14.37
N GLU A 30 14.20 0.62 13.94
CA GLU A 30 13.52 -0.65 13.66
C GLU A 30 14.24 -1.47 12.57
N LEU A 31 14.75 -0.83 11.52
CA LEU A 31 15.49 -1.52 10.45
C LEU A 31 16.91 -1.92 10.89
N GLN A 32 17.59 -1.10 11.69
CA GLN A 32 18.87 -1.47 12.28
C GLN A 32 18.71 -2.70 13.20
N GLU A 33 17.64 -2.78 13.99
CA GLU A 33 17.40 -3.91 14.89
C GLU A 33 16.96 -5.17 14.15
N ARG A 34 16.04 -5.05 13.19
CA ARG A 34 15.44 -6.20 12.51
C ARG A 34 16.31 -6.79 11.41
N CYS A 35 17.01 -5.94 10.66
CA CYS A 35 17.80 -6.38 9.51
C CYS A 35 19.24 -5.87 9.48
N ARG A 36 19.72 -5.23 10.57
CA ARG A 36 21.10 -4.71 10.69
C ARG A 36 21.47 -3.75 9.56
N LEU A 37 20.49 -2.96 9.10
CA LEU A 37 20.66 -2.00 8.02
C LEU A 37 21.47 -0.79 8.50
N SER A 38 22.63 -0.53 7.90
CA SER A 38 23.48 0.59 8.27
C SER A 38 22.80 1.95 8.00
N GLU A 39 23.26 3.02 8.64
CA GLU A 39 22.75 4.37 8.39
C GLU A 39 22.91 4.80 6.92
N GLY A 40 24.04 4.47 6.29
CA GLY A 40 24.26 4.77 4.87
C GLY A 40 23.28 4.03 3.96
N ASP A 41 23.05 2.74 4.22
CA ASP A 41 22.10 1.94 3.44
C ASP A 41 20.65 2.39 3.69
N PHE A 42 20.33 2.83 4.90
CA PHE A 42 19.03 3.40 5.24
C PHE A 42 18.77 4.68 4.44
N ILE A 43 19.73 5.60 4.39
CA ILE A 43 19.60 6.82 3.58
C ILE A 43 19.41 6.47 2.10
N TYR A 44 20.22 5.52 1.58
CA TYR A 44 20.10 5.05 0.21
C TYR A 44 18.72 4.42 -0.08
N LEU A 45 18.17 3.62 0.84
CA LEU A 45 16.84 3.02 0.73
C LEU A 45 15.75 4.08 0.64
N ILE A 46 15.75 5.04 1.57
CA ILE A 46 14.69 6.05 1.66
C ILE A 46 14.74 7.00 0.46
N GLN A 47 15.93 7.44 0.05
CA GLN A 47 16.11 8.34 -1.10
C GLN A 47 15.94 7.62 -2.44
N GLY A 48 16.34 6.35 -2.53
CA GLY A 48 16.29 5.56 -3.76
C GLY A 48 14.91 4.95 -4.06
N CYS A 49 13.95 5.03 -3.13
CA CYS A 49 12.63 4.44 -3.29
C CYS A 49 11.47 5.42 -2.98
N PRO A 50 11.38 6.60 -3.63
CA PRO A 50 10.32 7.59 -3.38
C PRO A 50 8.88 7.08 -3.66
N GLN A 51 8.75 6.07 -4.50
CA GLN A 51 7.51 5.35 -4.78
C GLN A 51 7.06 4.42 -3.63
N ARG A 52 7.94 4.15 -2.66
CA ARG A 52 7.69 3.33 -1.47
C ARG A 52 7.72 4.12 -0.18
N PHE A 53 8.56 5.15 -0.10
CA PHE A 53 8.79 5.95 1.10
C PHE A 53 8.69 7.43 0.76
N LEU A 54 7.65 8.08 1.26
CA LEU A 54 7.50 9.53 1.18
C LEU A 54 8.04 10.16 2.46
N LEU A 55 8.97 11.10 2.32
CA LEU A 55 9.40 11.96 3.42
C LEU A 55 8.49 13.18 3.52
N VAL A 56 7.91 13.38 4.69
CA VAL A 56 7.09 14.54 5.04
C VAL A 56 7.83 15.34 6.11
N PRO A 57 8.19 16.62 5.85
CA PRO A 57 8.80 17.48 6.85
C PRO A 57 7.85 17.72 8.02
N GLU A 58 8.36 17.57 9.24
CA GLU A 58 7.66 17.86 10.50
C GLU A 58 8.56 18.68 11.41
N GLY A 59 8.46 20.02 11.27
CA GLY A 59 9.31 20.96 12.00
C GLY A 59 10.79 20.77 11.66
N HIS A 60 11.57 20.31 12.64
CA HIS A 60 13.00 20.00 12.48
C HIS A 60 13.29 18.51 12.25
N SER A 61 12.26 17.75 11.89
CA SER A 61 12.33 16.31 11.69
C SER A 61 11.55 15.88 10.45
N TYR A 62 11.50 14.57 10.20
CA TYR A 62 10.76 13.99 9.09
C TYR A 62 9.94 12.80 9.57
N THR A 63 8.74 12.67 9.01
CA THR A 63 7.94 11.45 9.03
C THR A 63 8.09 10.73 7.70
N VAL A 64 8.21 9.40 7.77
CA VAL A 64 8.18 8.54 6.60
C VAL A 64 6.78 7.96 6.46
N VAL A 65 6.18 8.08 5.27
CA VAL A 65 4.88 7.50 4.93
C VAL A 65 5.08 6.37 3.93
N GLY A 66 4.46 5.22 4.19
CA GLY A 66 4.49 4.06 3.31
C GLY A 66 3.65 4.27 2.05
N ARG A 67 4.20 3.97 0.88
CA ARG A 67 3.54 4.14 -0.41
C ARG A 67 3.44 2.85 -1.21
N THR A 68 2.40 2.79 -2.03
CA THR A 68 2.26 1.81 -3.09
C THR A 68 1.61 2.43 -4.32
N SER A 69 1.95 1.90 -5.49
CA SER A 69 1.27 2.20 -6.76
C SER A 69 0.02 1.35 -6.98
N LEU A 70 -0.21 0.30 -6.17
CA LEU A 70 -1.38 -0.57 -6.33
C LEU A 70 -2.68 0.18 -6.01
N ARG A 71 -3.68 -0.01 -6.86
CA ARG A 71 -5.03 0.55 -6.75
C ARG A 71 -6.06 -0.53 -7.02
N LEU A 72 -7.28 -0.34 -6.56
CA LEU A 72 -8.42 -1.17 -6.93
C LEU A 72 -8.88 -0.86 -8.35
N CYS A 73 -9.18 -1.91 -9.11
CA CYS A 73 -9.73 -1.79 -10.46
C CYS A 73 -11.13 -1.15 -10.41
N THR A 74 -11.30 0.04 -10.98
CA THR A 74 -12.57 0.78 -10.94
C THR A 74 -13.72 0.01 -11.59
N PRO A 75 -13.59 -0.54 -12.81
CA PRO A 75 -14.64 -1.34 -13.42
C PRO A 75 -15.04 -2.53 -12.54
N TYR A 76 -14.05 -3.29 -12.05
CA TYR A 76 -14.28 -4.46 -11.21
C TYR A 76 -14.97 -4.10 -9.90
N SER A 77 -14.47 -3.08 -9.20
CA SER A 77 -14.97 -2.67 -7.87
C SER A 77 -16.41 -2.14 -7.90
N ARG A 78 -16.91 -1.75 -9.08
CA ARG A 78 -18.31 -1.35 -9.32
C ARG A 78 -19.18 -2.50 -9.83
N GLY A 79 -18.64 -3.72 -9.95
CA GLY A 79 -19.34 -4.89 -10.49
C GLY A 79 -19.43 -4.91 -12.02
N GLY A 80 -18.64 -4.07 -12.70
CA GLY A 80 -18.50 -4.07 -14.15
C GLY A 80 -17.56 -5.18 -14.64
N ARG A 81 -17.43 -5.29 -15.96
CA ARG A 81 -16.51 -6.25 -16.59
C ARG A 81 -15.09 -5.70 -16.61
N CYS A 82 -14.13 -6.53 -16.24
CA CYS A 82 -12.71 -6.34 -16.53
C CYS A 82 -12.21 -7.63 -17.20
N ASP A 83 -11.39 -7.49 -18.23
CA ASP A 83 -10.84 -8.60 -19.01
C ASP A 83 -9.74 -9.39 -18.27
N GLY A 84 -9.33 -8.95 -17.07
CA GLY A 84 -8.27 -9.58 -16.29
C GLY A 84 -6.86 -9.18 -16.71
N SER A 85 -6.68 -8.32 -17.71
CA SER A 85 -5.36 -7.87 -18.17
C SER A 85 -4.87 -6.58 -17.47
N CYS A 86 -5.71 -6.00 -16.61
CA CYS A 86 -5.44 -4.71 -15.97
C CYS A 86 -4.32 -4.78 -14.91
N GLN A 87 -3.70 -3.64 -14.62
CA GLN A 87 -2.65 -3.49 -13.61
C GLN A 87 -3.20 -3.04 -12.24
N GLN A 88 -4.45 -3.41 -11.95
CA GLN A 88 -5.17 -2.99 -10.74
C GLN A 88 -5.77 -4.21 -10.02
N LEU A 89 -5.90 -4.11 -8.70
CA LEU A 89 -6.37 -5.20 -7.85
C LEU A 89 -7.86 -5.45 -8.03
N HIS A 90 -8.22 -6.73 -8.12
CA HIS A 90 -9.58 -7.21 -8.15
C HIS A 90 -10.02 -7.61 -6.75
N LEU A 91 -10.56 -6.64 -6.00
CA LEU A 91 -11.03 -6.84 -4.64
C LEU A 91 -12.35 -6.11 -4.38
N CYS A 92 -13.15 -6.66 -3.48
CA CYS A 92 -14.30 -5.98 -2.92
C CYS A 92 -13.84 -4.78 -2.09
N ARG A 93 -14.19 -3.55 -2.50
CA ARG A 93 -13.86 -2.35 -1.72
C ARG A 93 -14.37 -2.40 -0.29
N PHE A 94 -15.57 -2.96 -0.07
CA PHE A 94 -16.15 -3.10 1.27
C PHE A 94 -15.42 -4.16 2.12
N TYR A 95 -14.76 -5.12 1.48
CA TYR A 95 -13.90 -6.07 2.18
C TYR A 95 -12.64 -5.38 2.68
N VAL A 96 -12.02 -4.54 1.84
CA VAL A 96 -10.86 -3.71 2.23
C VAL A 96 -11.22 -2.77 3.39
N PHE A 97 -12.43 -2.20 3.39
CA PHE A 97 -12.94 -1.39 4.52
C PHE A 97 -13.31 -2.21 5.78
N GLY A 98 -13.36 -3.55 5.70
CA GLY A 98 -13.81 -4.40 6.79
C GLY A 98 -15.32 -4.35 7.07
N ASN A 99 -16.13 -3.78 6.15
CA ASN A 99 -17.58 -3.59 6.33
C ASN A 99 -18.45 -4.31 5.28
N CYS A 100 -17.88 -5.23 4.49
CA CYS A 100 -18.63 -6.04 3.54
C CYS A 100 -19.67 -6.90 4.28
N ARG A 101 -20.95 -6.72 3.94
CA ARG A 101 -22.07 -7.48 4.50
C ARG A 101 -22.20 -8.89 3.90
N PHE A 102 -21.38 -9.21 2.91
CA PHE A 102 -21.38 -10.47 2.16
C PHE A 102 -20.00 -11.12 2.29
N GLY A 103 -19.91 -12.42 2.59
CA GLY A 103 -18.62 -13.12 2.68
C GLY A 103 -18.32 -13.89 3.98
N LYS A 104 -19.16 -13.77 5.02
CA LYS A 104 -19.06 -14.59 6.26
C LYS A 104 -20.36 -15.35 6.61
N GLY A 105 -21.28 -15.50 5.65
CA GLY A 105 -22.60 -16.11 5.88
C GLY A 105 -23.30 -16.57 4.61
N ARG A 106 -24.65 -16.67 4.63
CA ARG A 106 -25.47 -17.30 3.56
C ARG A 106 -25.44 -16.62 2.18
N LYS A 107 -24.95 -15.38 2.08
CA LYS A 107 -24.86 -14.63 0.81
C LYS A 107 -23.40 -14.42 0.42
N LEU A 108 -23.04 -14.93 -0.75
CA LEU A 108 -21.72 -14.77 -1.35
C LEU A 108 -21.56 -13.35 -1.90
N CYS A 109 -20.39 -12.76 -1.67
CA CYS A 109 -20.03 -11.48 -2.28
C CYS A 109 -19.81 -11.71 -3.79
N LYS A 110 -20.33 -10.83 -4.63
CA LYS A 110 -20.09 -10.87 -6.09
C LYS A 110 -18.67 -10.42 -6.47
N LEU A 111 -17.99 -9.72 -5.57
CA LEU A 111 -16.62 -9.24 -5.72
C LEU A 111 -15.67 -10.11 -4.89
N SER A 112 -14.45 -10.29 -5.37
CA SER A 112 -13.46 -11.15 -4.74
C SER A 112 -13.06 -10.63 -3.35
N HIS A 113 -12.97 -11.55 -2.39
CA HIS A 113 -12.31 -11.35 -1.10
C HIS A 113 -10.93 -12.04 -1.06
N ASP A 114 -10.51 -12.65 -2.17
CA ASP A 114 -9.23 -13.32 -2.28
C ASP A 114 -8.14 -12.32 -2.70
N VAL A 115 -7.41 -11.85 -1.70
CA VAL A 115 -6.24 -10.97 -1.86
C VAL A 115 -5.12 -11.65 -2.65
N TRP A 116 -5.04 -12.98 -2.60
CA TRP A 116 -3.96 -13.75 -3.20
C TRP A 116 -4.36 -14.53 -4.45
N SER A 117 -5.49 -14.16 -5.08
CA SER A 117 -5.85 -14.66 -6.40
C SER A 117 -4.69 -14.49 -7.39
N ASP A 118 -4.59 -15.37 -8.39
CA ASP A 118 -3.49 -15.36 -9.37
C ASP A 118 -3.25 -13.98 -10.00
N HIS A 119 -4.33 -13.24 -10.28
CA HIS A 119 -4.27 -11.87 -10.78
C HIS A 119 -3.59 -10.92 -9.79
N ASN A 120 -4.10 -10.88 -8.56
CA ASN A 120 -3.62 -9.96 -7.52
C ASN A 120 -2.20 -10.32 -7.09
N PHE A 121 -1.89 -11.61 -6.96
CA PHE A 121 -0.59 -12.08 -6.48
C PHE A 121 0.56 -11.62 -7.39
N ARG A 122 0.37 -11.62 -8.71
CA ARG A 122 1.35 -11.08 -9.67
C ARG A 122 1.68 -9.62 -9.39
N LEU A 123 0.65 -8.77 -9.28
CA LEU A 123 0.80 -7.33 -9.00
C LEU A 123 1.43 -7.07 -7.62
N LEU A 124 1.06 -7.88 -6.62
CA LEU A 124 1.61 -7.81 -5.27
C LEU A 124 3.09 -8.22 -5.25
N ARG A 125 3.51 -9.21 -6.06
CA ARG A 125 4.91 -9.58 -6.21
C ARG A 125 5.74 -8.49 -6.85
N GLU A 126 5.26 -7.90 -7.95
CA GLU A 126 5.92 -6.78 -8.64
C GLU A 126 6.16 -5.60 -7.68
N CYS A 127 5.25 -5.39 -6.74
CA CYS A 127 5.39 -4.35 -5.73
C CYS A 127 6.14 -4.76 -4.46
N THR A 128 6.62 -6.00 -4.35
CA THR A 128 7.26 -6.54 -3.13
C THR A 128 6.32 -6.51 -1.91
N LEU A 129 5.02 -6.75 -2.12
CA LEU A 129 3.98 -6.73 -1.08
C LEU A 129 3.31 -8.09 -0.85
N HIS A 130 3.63 -9.10 -1.67
CA HIS A 130 3.04 -10.44 -1.61
C HIS A 130 3.23 -11.22 -0.29
N GLU A 131 4.21 -10.83 0.54
CA GLU A 131 4.46 -11.43 1.84
C GLU A 131 3.79 -10.66 3.00
N LEU A 132 3.18 -9.50 2.73
CA LEU A 132 2.48 -8.74 3.76
C LEU A 132 1.18 -9.43 4.14
N LYS A 133 0.87 -9.40 5.44
CA LYS A 133 -0.45 -9.83 5.91
C LYS A 133 -1.56 -8.93 5.36
N GLU A 134 -2.73 -9.51 5.16
CA GLU A 134 -3.91 -8.84 4.59
C GLU A 134 -4.22 -7.50 5.25
N ASN A 135 -4.21 -7.44 6.58
CA ASN A 135 -4.49 -6.19 7.32
C ASN A 135 -3.49 -5.07 7.03
N LYS A 136 -2.21 -5.41 6.80
CA LYS A 136 -1.17 -4.44 6.42
C LYS A 136 -1.37 -3.96 4.98
N LEU A 137 -1.77 -4.85 4.07
CA LEU A 137 -2.13 -4.47 2.71
C LEU A 137 -3.33 -3.53 2.68
N PHE A 138 -4.37 -3.80 3.45
CA PHE A 138 -5.56 -2.96 3.49
C PHE A 138 -5.24 -1.56 4.01
N LEU A 139 -4.46 -1.46 5.07
CA LEU A 139 -3.97 -0.17 5.55
C LEU A 139 -3.20 0.58 4.44
N LEU A 140 -2.26 -0.10 3.78
CA LEU A 140 -1.46 0.49 2.72
C LEU A 140 -2.32 0.93 1.52
N LEU A 141 -3.38 0.18 1.17
CA LEU A 141 -4.32 0.56 0.13
C LEU A 141 -5.17 1.75 0.55
N LEU A 142 -5.73 1.75 1.76
CA LEU A 142 -6.58 2.82 2.29
C LEU A 142 -5.87 4.18 2.27
N GLN A 143 -4.57 4.22 2.56
CA GLN A 143 -3.81 5.47 2.55
C GLN A 143 -3.30 5.89 1.16
N ASN A 144 -3.31 5.00 0.16
CA ASN A 144 -2.74 5.27 -1.16
C ASN A 144 -3.76 5.34 -2.29
N ASP A 145 -4.95 4.76 -2.15
CA ASP A 145 -5.94 4.67 -3.21
C ASP A 145 -7.09 5.67 -3.03
N PRO A 146 -7.17 6.72 -3.89
CA PRO A 146 -8.27 7.68 -3.84
C PRO A 146 -9.66 7.05 -4.03
N GLN A 147 -9.76 5.88 -4.69
CA GLN A 147 -11.02 5.15 -4.81
C GLN A 147 -11.50 4.54 -3.49
N LEU A 148 -10.67 4.57 -2.44
CA LEU A 148 -11.01 4.19 -1.09
C LEU A 148 -11.27 5.41 -0.18
N LEU A 149 -11.08 6.63 -0.68
CA LEU A 149 -11.49 7.82 0.05
C LEU A 149 -13.01 7.99 0.03
N PRO A 150 -13.62 8.55 1.08
CA PRO A 150 -15.02 8.96 1.05
C PRO A 150 -15.33 9.85 -0.16
N GLU A 151 -16.55 9.75 -0.69
CA GLU A 151 -16.96 10.44 -1.92
C GLU A 151 -16.82 11.97 -1.82
N PHE A 152 -17.01 12.55 -0.63
CA PHE A 152 -16.87 14.00 -0.40
C PHE A 152 -15.44 14.55 -0.54
N ILE A 153 -14.40 13.70 -0.47
CA ILE A 153 -12.99 14.14 -0.63
C ILE A 153 -12.57 14.13 -2.12
N ARG A 154 -13.35 13.48 -3.00
CA ARG A 154 -12.94 13.25 -4.39
C ARG A 154 -13.18 14.45 -5.31
N GLU A 155 -13.93 15.45 -4.87
CA GLU A 155 -14.20 16.67 -5.65
C GLU A 155 -13.07 17.71 -5.56
N ASP A 156 -12.12 17.57 -4.61
CA ASP A 156 -11.11 18.58 -4.30
C ASP A 156 -9.67 18.23 -4.76
N VAL A 157 -9.47 17.25 -5.64
CA VAL A 157 -8.14 17.01 -6.25
C VAL A 157 -8.10 17.69 -7.62
N PRO A 158 -7.67 18.96 -7.73
CA PRO A 158 -7.46 19.56 -9.02
C PRO A 158 -6.39 18.75 -9.77
N GLU A 159 -6.71 18.34 -10.99
CA GLU A 159 -5.74 17.87 -11.97
C GLU A 159 -4.83 19.05 -12.35
N THR A 160 -3.87 19.41 -11.49
CA THR A 160 -2.78 20.28 -11.90
C THR A 160 -1.77 19.44 -12.68
N VAL A 161 -1.99 19.47 -13.99
CA VAL A 161 -1.05 19.07 -15.03
C VAL A 161 0.30 19.76 -14.76
N CYS A 162 1.31 18.99 -14.36
CA CYS A 162 2.71 19.40 -14.54
C CYS A 162 3.03 19.29 -16.04
N SER A 163 2.77 20.36 -16.78
CA SER A 163 3.41 20.60 -18.08
C SER A 163 4.72 21.33 -17.81
N GLY A 164 5.83 20.59 -17.93
CA GLY A 164 7.18 21.13 -18.14
C GLY A 164 7.69 20.60 -19.48
#